data_AF-A0AA39VLQ7-F1
#
_entry.id   AF-A0AA39VLQ7-F1
#
_cell.length_a   1.000
_cell.length_b   1.000
_cell.length_c   1.000
_cell.angle_alpha   90.00
_cell.angle_beta   90.00
_cell.angle_gamma   90.00
#
_symmetry.space_group_name_H-M   'P 1'
#
loop_
_entity.id
_entity.type
_entity.pdbx_description
1 polymer ?
#
loop_
_entity_poly.entity_id
_entity_poly.type
_entity_poly.pdbx_seq_one_letter_code
_entity_poly.pdbx_strand_id
1 'polypeptide(L)'
;MTDRPNFALSPSEIAHRLDMVHRVHGIKLAEEYFNSVPNDAKTCQVYGALLSAYVQQKSVEEAEAIMQKMRVMGFATSSFPYNMLITLYSQIGEND
;
A
#
# COMPACT_ATOMS: atom_id res chain seq x y z
N MET A 1 20.94 -25.63 5.55
CA MET A 1 20.94 -24.33 6.24
C MET A 1 21.07 -23.26 5.16
N THR A 2 19.95 -22.76 4.65
CA THR A 2 19.94 -21.71 3.62
C THR A 2 19.98 -20.36 4.32
N ASP A 3 21.18 -19.94 4.68
CA ASP A 3 21.47 -18.56 5.06
C ASP A 3 21.36 -17.73 3.78
N ARG A 4 20.12 -17.36 3.40
CA ARG A 4 19.92 -16.33 2.38
C ARG A 4 20.46 -15.05 2.99
N PRO A 5 21.41 -14.34 2.32
CA PRO A 5 21.83 -13.05 2.81
C PRO A 5 20.55 -12.23 2.95
N ASN A 6 20.35 -11.69 4.14
CA ASN A 6 19.28 -10.76 4.44
C ASN A 6 19.65 -9.47 3.68
N PHE A 7 19.54 -9.51 2.34
CA PHE A 7 19.56 -8.32 1.51
C PHE A 7 18.38 -7.52 2.03
N ALA A 8 18.68 -6.45 2.75
CA ALA A 8 17.68 -5.48 3.14
C ALA A 8 16.98 -5.06 1.84
N LEU A 9 15.77 -5.59 1.62
CA LEU A 9 15.00 -5.32 0.42
C LEU A 9 14.85 -3.80 0.37
N SER A 10 15.23 -3.21 -0.75
CA SER A 10 15.03 -1.79 -0.97
C SER A 10 13.54 -1.46 -0.85
N PRO A 11 13.17 -0.23 -0.46
CA PRO A 11 11.76 0.14 -0.34
C PRO A 11 10.96 -0.08 -1.64
N SER A 12 11.62 0.07 -2.80
CA SER A 12 11.06 -0.24 -4.12
C SER A 12 10.76 -1.73 -4.30
N GLU A 13 11.66 -2.62 -3.89
CA GLU A 13 11.45 -4.08 -3.96
C GLU A 13 10.35 -4.53 -3.00
N ILE A 14 10.27 -3.91 -1.82
CA ILE A 14 9.19 -4.16 -0.87
C ILE A 14 7.84 -3.75 -1.46
N ALA A 15 7.76 -2.56 -2.05
CA ALA A 15 6.55 -2.07 -2.71
C ALA A 15 6.14 -2.97 -3.89
N HIS A 16 7.10 -3.40 -4.71
CA HIS A 16 6.84 -4.30 -5.83
C HIS A 16 6.37 -5.68 -5.36
N ARG A 17 7.00 -6.22 -4.31
CA ARG A 17 6.58 -7.50 -3.71
C ARG A 17 5.18 -7.40 -3.11
N LEU A 18 4.84 -6.28 -2.49
CA LEU A 18 3.49 -6.04 -1.97
C LEU A 18 2.46 -6.02 -3.11
N ASP A 19 2.74 -5.33 -4.22
CA ASP A 19 1.86 -5.34 -5.41
C ASP A 19 1.68 -6.76 -5.96
N MET A 20 2.77 -7.53 -6.09
CA MET A 20 2.72 -8.92 -6.53
C MET A 20 1.90 -9.80 -5.59
N VAL A 21 2.06 -9.63 -4.27
CA VAL A 21 1.26 -10.38 -3.28
C VAL A 21 -0.21 -10.03 -3.39
N HIS A 22 -0.56 -8.74 -3.47
CA HIS A 22 -1.95 -8.30 -3.67
C HIS A 22 -2.57 -8.92 -4.93
N ARG A 23 -1.86 -8.89 -6.05
CA ARG A 23 -2.37 -9.40 -7.34
C ARG A 23 -2.54 -10.91 -7.37
N VAL A 24 -1.65 -11.66 -6.73
CA VAL A 24 -1.66 -13.15 -6.79
C VAL A 24 -2.48 -13.75 -5.65
N HIS A 25 -2.42 -13.16 -4.46
CA HIS A 25 -2.96 -13.73 -3.22
C HIS A 25 -4.06 -12.89 -2.57
N GLY A 26 -4.35 -11.70 -3.10
CA GLY A 26 -5.35 -10.78 -2.56
C GLY A 26 -4.84 -9.87 -1.44
N ILE A 27 -5.70 -8.93 -1.03
CA ILE A 27 -5.34 -7.86 -0.08
C ILE A 27 -4.93 -8.38 1.30
N LYS A 28 -5.58 -9.43 1.82
CA LYS A 28 -5.30 -9.96 3.16
C LYS A 28 -3.84 -10.35 3.34
N LEU A 29 -3.29 -11.08 2.37
CA LEU A 29 -1.89 -11.49 2.41
C LEU A 29 -0.94 -10.31 2.13
N ALA A 30 -1.38 -9.30 1.37
CA ALA A 30 -0.61 -8.07 1.18
C ALA A 30 -0.52 -7.25 2.48
N GLU A 31 -1.58 -7.20 3.28
CA GLU A 31 -1.60 -6.58 4.61
C GLU A 31 -0.72 -7.33 5.61
N GLU A 32 -0.79 -8.66 5.64
CA GLU A 32 0.10 -9.48 6.46
C GLU A 32 1.57 -9.24 6.10
N TYR A 33 1.88 -9.22 4.80
CA TYR A 33 3.22 -8.88 4.32
C TYR A 33 3.62 -7.47 4.75
N PHE A 34 2.77 -6.47 4.55
CA PHE A 34 3.03 -5.10 4.98
C PHE A 34 3.30 -5.01 6.48
N ASN A 35 2.51 -5.70 7.30
CA ASN A 35 2.69 -5.73 8.76
C ASN A 35 4.00 -6.41 9.17
N SER A 36 4.48 -7.39 8.40
CA SER A 36 5.78 -8.04 8.62
C SER A 36 6.97 -7.15 8.30
N VAL A 37 6.78 -6.10 7.48
CA VAL A 37 7.85 -5.16 7.13
C VAL A 37 8.19 -4.24 8.31
N PRO A 38 9.48 -4.03 8.65
CA PRO A 38 9.89 -3.08 9.68
C PRO A 38 9.41 -1.66 9.35
N ASN A 39 9.03 -0.90 10.38
CA ASN A 39 8.51 0.46 10.16
C ASN A 39 9.52 1.39 9.46
N ASP A 40 10.82 1.19 9.68
CA ASP A 40 11.89 1.95 9.01
C ASP A 40 11.95 1.70 7.49
N ALA A 41 11.46 0.54 7.03
CA ALA A 41 11.41 0.16 5.62
C ALA A 41 10.08 0.54 4.95
N LYS A 42 9.05 0.93 5.72
CA LYS A 42 7.74 1.36 5.22
C LYS A 42 7.82 2.82 4.74
N THR A 43 8.42 3.03 3.58
CA THR A 43 8.49 4.37 2.98
C THR A 43 7.17 4.75 2.30
N CYS A 44 7.08 5.99 1.81
CA CYS A 44 5.95 6.48 1.04
C CYS A 44 5.58 5.58 -0.15
N GLN A 45 6.55 4.89 -0.75
CA GLN A 45 6.32 3.95 -1.86
C GLN A 45 5.56 2.70 -1.42
N VAL A 46 5.93 2.13 -0.26
CA VAL A 46 5.29 0.92 0.28
C VAL A 46 3.85 1.23 0.71
N TYR A 47 3.64 2.38 1.36
CA TYR A 47 2.29 2.86 1.69
C TYR A 47 1.47 3.16 0.43
N GLY A 48 2.07 3.76 -0.59
CA GLY A 48 1.41 4.02 -1.88
C GLY A 48 0.99 2.74 -2.60
N ALA A 49 1.82 1.69 -2.55
CA ALA A 49 1.49 0.38 -3.11
C ALA A 49 0.28 -0.24 -2.39
N LEU A 50 0.24 -0.17 -1.06
CA LEU A 50 -0.89 -0.67 -0.27
C LEU A 50 -2.17 0.16 -0.52
N LEU A 51 -2.05 1.49 -0.61
CA LEU A 51 -3.17 2.35 -1.00
C LEU A 51 -3.72 1.96 -2.39
N SER A 52 -2.83 1.64 -3.33
CA SER A 52 -3.23 1.24 -4.70
C SER A 52 -4.00 -0.07 -4.68
N ALA A 53 -3.55 -1.01 -3.84
CA ALA A 53 -4.24 -2.27 -3.62
C ALA A 53 -5.67 -2.05 -3.09
N TYR A 54 -5.87 -1.17 -2.10
CA TYR A 54 -7.22 -0.87 -1.58
C TYR A 54 -8.12 -0.15 -2.59
N VAL A 55 -7.57 0.79 -3.36
CA VAL A 55 -8.33 1.47 -4.43
C VAL A 55 -8.81 0.46 -5.47
N GLN A 56 -7.95 -0.48 -5.88
CA GLN A 56 -8.34 -1.54 -6.82
C GLN A 56 -9.40 -2.48 -6.25
N GLN A 57 -9.41 -2.71 -4.94
CA GLN A 57 -10.44 -3.50 -4.25
C GLN A 57 -11.72 -2.71 -3.95
N LYS A 58 -11.77 -1.42 -4.34
CA LYS A 58 -12.86 -0.49 -3.98
C LYS A 58 -13.13 -0.40 -2.48
N SER A 59 -12.10 -0.60 -1.65
CA SER A 59 -12.22 -0.55 -0.19
C SER A 59 -11.98 0.88 0.31
N VAL A 60 -13.05 1.60 0.64
CA VAL A 60 -12.99 3.01 1.09
C VAL A 60 -12.38 3.13 2.47
N GLU A 61 -12.93 2.40 3.44
CA GLU A 61 -12.55 2.54 4.85
C GLU A 61 -11.04 2.31 5.04
N GLU A 62 -10.50 1.28 4.41
CA GLU A 62 -9.07 0.95 4.48
C GLU A 62 -8.20 1.94 3.70
N ALA A 63 -8.65 2.40 2.52
CA ALA A 63 -7.93 3.42 1.76
C ALA A 63 -7.83 4.74 2.54
N GLU A 64 -8.91 5.14 3.22
CA GLU A 64 -8.90 6.32 4.10
C GLU A 64 -7.97 6.12 5.30
N ALA A 65 -8.02 4.95 5.95
CA ALA A 65 -7.12 4.63 7.07
C ALA A 65 -5.64 4.71 6.67
N ILE A 66 -5.27 4.21 5.49
CA ILE A 66 -3.91 4.32 4.96
C ILE A 66 -3.56 5.77 4.64
N MET A 67 -4.46 6.53 4.01
CA MET A 67 -4.20 7.93 3.70
C MET A 67 -3.96 8.74 4.98
N GLN A 68 -4.76 8.51 6.03
CA GLN A 68 -4.56 9.15 7.33
C GLN A 68 -3.18 8.80 7.93
N LYS A 69 -2.77 7.53 7.87
CA LYS A 69 -1.43 7.10 8.31
C LYS A 69 -0.33 7.80 7.50
N MET A 70 -0.46 7.85 6.18
CA MET A 70 0.48 8.58 5.31
C MET A 70 0.55 10.06 5.65
N ARG A 71 -0.58 10.69 6.03
CA ARG A 71 -0.63 12.09 6.46
C ARG A 71 0.10 12.32 7.77
N VAL A 72 -0.15 11.48 8.78
CA VAL A 72 0.51 11.57 10.10
C VAL A 72 2.02 11.34 9.99
N MET A 73 2.45 10.45 9.09
CA MET A 73 3.88 10.18 8.86
C MET A 73 4.56 11.21 7.94
N GLY A 74 3.83 12.21 7.43
CA GLY A 74 4.39 13.20 6.50
C GLY A 74 4.70 12.64 5.10
N PHE A 75 4.14 11.48 4.74
CA PHE A 75 4.24 10.89 3.40
C PHE A 75 3.19 11.39 2.43
N ALA A 76 2.10 12.01 2.92
CA ALA A 76 1.10 12.68 2.10
C ALA A 76 1.53 14.09 1.65
N THR A 77 2.80 14.28 1.31
CA THR A 77 3.35 15.54 0.78
C THR A 77 3.11 15.69 -0.72
N SER A 78 2.77 14.59 -1.40
CA SER A 78 2.43 14.56 -2.83
C SER A 78 0.92 14.58 -3.04
N SER A 79 0.47 15.09 -4.19
CA SER A 79 -0.93 15.02 -4.64
C SER A 79 -1.38 13.59 -4.97
N PHE A 80 -0.44 12.65 -5.11
CA PHE A 80 -0.69 11.25 -5.48
C PHE A 80 -1.74 10.54 -4.59
N PRO A 81 -1.58 10.45 -3.23
CA PRO A 81 -2.55 9.80 -2.36
C PRO A 81 -3.95 10.44 -2.39
N TYR A 82 -4.04 11.76 -2.60
CA TYR A 82 -5.33 12.45 -2.71
C TYR A 82 -6.04 12.12 -4.02
N ASN A 83 -5.30 12.13 -5.14
CA ASN A 83 -5.85 11.76 -6.45
C ASN A 83 -6.41 10.33 -6.45
N MET A 84 -5.72 9.41 -5.76
CA MET A 84 -6.18 8.03 -5.62
C MET A 84 -7.50 7.89 -4.88
N LEU A 85 -7.70 8.64 -3.79
CA LEU A 85 -8.99 8.64 -3.09
C LEU A 85 -10.11 9.24 -3.96
N ILE A 86 -9.83 10.32 -4.70
CA ILE A 86 -10.80 10.90 -5.63
C ILE A 86 -11.20 9.88 -6.70
N THR A 87 -10.23 9.14 -7.27
CA THR A 87 -10.50 8.07 -8.23
C THR A 87 -11.34 6.96 -7.60
N LEU A 88 -11.04 6.54 -6.37
CA LEU A 88 -11.81 5.54 -5.65
C LEU A 88 -13.26 5.98 -5.45
N TYR A 89 -13.49 7.20 -4.97
CA TYR A 89 -14.82 7.75 -4.78
C TYR A 89 -15.61 7.87 -6.09
N SER A 90 -14.94 8.30 -7.17
CA SER A 90 -15.54 8.33 -8.50
C SER A 90 -15.96 6.94 -8.96
N GLN A 91 -15.12 5.92 -8.76
CA GLN A 91 -15.44 4.55 -9.17
C GLN A 91 -16.60 3.96 -8.37
N ILE A 92 -16.77 4.35 -7.12
CA ILE A 92 -17.90 3.87 -6.29
C ILE A 92 -19.19 4.59 -6.69
N GLY A 93 -19.13 5.91 -6.90
CA GLY A 93 -20.29 6.68 -7.36
C GLY A 93 -20.78 6.32 -8.77
N GLU A 94 -19.94 5.72 -9.61
CA GLU A 94 -20.35 5.15 -10.91
C GLU A 94 -20.92 3.72 -10.82
N ASN A 95 -20.82 3.04 -9.67
CA ASN A 95 -21.36 1.69 -9.46
C ASN A 95 -22.67 1.70 -8.63
N ASP A 96 -23.25 2.88 -8.39
CA ASP A 96 -24.59 3.08 -7.81
C ASP A 96 -25.59 3.45 -8.92
#